data_AF-A0A6L5ZLD9-F1
#
_entry.id   AF-A0A6L5ZLD9-F1
#
_cell.length_a   1.000
_cell.length_b   1.000
_cell.length_c   1.000
_cell.angle_alpha   90.00
_cell.angle_beta   90.00
_cell.angle_gamma   90.00
#
_symmetry.space_group_name_H-M   'P 1'
#
loop_
_entity.id
_entity.type
_entity.pdbx_description
1 polymer ?
#
loop_
_entity_poly.entity_id
_entity_poly.type
_entity_poly.pdbx_seq_one_letter_code
_entity_poly.pdbx_strand_id
1 'polypeptide(L)'
;MQSPTLRQIVTVLEAAYPPALAADWDAIGLTCGDPDATVATVLFAVDPVLEVVDEALLAQADLIVTHHPLFLTGVHSVAAAGAKGKIVHTLISHGISLFSAHTNADHSDPGVSDALAQAFGLGGLRPLVPTAQGHSTGTGRVGQLAEPITLEQFAEQVAAVLPETLHGVRVAGDPMTKVRTVAVCGGAGDGFMSEAAAVADVYVTSD
;
A
#
# COMPACT_ATOMS: atom_id res chain seq x y z
N MET A 1 -23.46 -7.42 -19.57
CA MET A 1 -23.31 -6.15 -18.83
C MET A 1 -22.35 -5.28 -19.62
N GLN A 2 -22.56 -3.97 -19.69
CA GLN A 2 -21.62 -3.04 -20.34
C GLN A 2 -20.42 -2.85 -19.41
N SER A 3 -19.20 -2.86 -19.97
CA SER A 3 -17.99 -2.58 -19.19
C SER A 3 -18.05 -1.18 -18.58
N PRO A 4 -17.65 -0.99 -17.31
CA PRO A 4 -17.64 0.33 -16.68
C PRO A 4 -16.62 1.25 -17.36
N THR A 5 -16.81 2.55 -17.23
CA THR A 5 -15.79 3.53 -17.64
C THR A 5 -14.71 3.66 -16.57
N LEU A 6 -13.53 4.14 -16.95
CA LEU A 6 -12.44 4.44 -16.02
C LEU A 6 -12.92 5.38 -14.91
N ARG A 7 -13.70 6.41 -15.23
CA ARG A 7 -14.30 7.32 -14.24
C ARG A 7 -15.12 6.60 -13.17
N GLN A 8 -15.89 5.59 -13.57
CA GLN A 8 -16.70 4.82 -12.63
C GLN A 8 -15.82 3.96 -11.72
N ILE A 9 -14.76 3.36 -12.26
CA ILE A 9 -13.79 2.61 -11.44
C ILE A 9 -13.05 3.55 -10.48
N VAL A 10 -12.58 4.70 -10.95
CA VAL A 10 -11.93 5.72 -10.10
C VAL A 10 -12.86 6.15 -8.98
N THR A 11 -14.16 6.34 -9.24
CA THR A 11 -15.15 6.66 -8.20
C THR A 11 -15.22 5.57 -7.11
N VAL A 12 -15.14 4.29 -7.50
CA VAL A 12 -15.12 3.17 -6.55
C VAL A 12 -13.80 3.15 -5.76
N LEU A 13 -12.67 3.36 -6.42
CA LEU A 13 -11.35 3.41 -5.77
C LEU A 13 -11.24 4.58 -4.79
N GLU A 14 -11.75 5.75 -5.14
CA GLU A 14 -11.77 6.92 -4.25
C GLU A 14 -12.79 6.78 -3.12
N ALA A 15 -13.85 5.97 -3.29
CA ALA A 15 -14.74 5.64 -2.19
C ALA A 15 -14.08 4.67 -1.19
N ALA A 16 -13.29 3.71 -1.69
CA ALA A 16 -12.55 2.76 -0.87
C ALA A 16 -11.34 3.42 -0.18
N TYR A 17 -10.64 4.31 -0.90
CA TYR A 17 -9.46 5.02 -0.45
C TYR A 17 -9.64 6.54 -0.63
N PRO A 18 -10.40 7.21 0.27
CA PRO A 18 -10.72 8.62 0.14
C PRO A 18 -9.49 9.50 -0.06
N PRO A 19 -9.45 10.34 -1.11
CA PRO A 19 -8.32 11.25 -1.35
C PRO A 19 -8.02 12.19 -0.18
N ALA A 20 -9.04 12.54 0.61
CA ALA A 20 -8.91 13.38 1.81
C ALA A 20 -8.11 12.73 2.96
N LEU A 21 -7.81 11.42 2.85
CA LEU A 21 -6.94 10.71 3.78
C LEU A 21 -5.48 10.72 3.35
N ALA A 22 -5.15 11.16 2.13
CA ALA A 22 -3.75 11.25 1.71
C ALA A 22 -2.98 12.29 2.53
N ALA A 23 -1.67 12.07 2.69
CA ALA A 23 -0.79 13.09 3.25
C ALA A 23 -0.67 14.29 2.30
N ASP A 24 -0.48 15.49 2.84
CA ASP A 24 -0.46 16.75 2.07
C ASP A 24 0.62 16.79 0.97
N TRP A 25 1.69 16.01 1.13
CA TRP A 25 2.80 15.93 0.17
C TRP A 25 2.58 14.89 -0.93
N ASP A 26 1.55 14.06 -0.80
CA ASP A 26 1.38 12.86 -1.62
C ASP A 26 0.79 13.18 -3.01
N ALA A 27 1.02 12.28 -3.96
CA ALA A 27 0.60 12.40 -5.35
C ALA A 27 -0.20 11.17 -5.79
N ILE A 28 -1.43 11.06 -5.30
CA ILE A 28 -2.35 9.96 -5.59
C ILE A 28 -3.25 10.24 -6.80
N GLY A 29 -4.04 9.23 -7.20
CA GLY A 29 -5.08 9.37 -8.20
C GLY A 29 -4.64 8.94 -9.59
N LEU A 30 -5.34 9.43 -10.62
CA LEU A 30 -5.09 9.07 -12.01
C LEU A 30 -3.83 9.79 -12.53
N THR A 31 -2.77 9.02 -12.82
CA THR A 31 -1.53 9.53 -13.43
C THR A 31 -1.68 9.72 -14.93
N CYS A 32 -2.27 8.75 -15.63
CA CYS A 32 -2.59 8.82 -17.05
C CYS A 32 -3.78 7.92 -17.40
N GLY A 33 -4.51 8.25 -18.46
CA GLY A 33 -5.70 7.51 -18.90
C GLY A 33 -6.79 8.44 -19.41
N ASP A 34 -7.76 7.88 -20.14
CA ASP A 34 -8.97 8.58 -20.56
C ASP A 34 -10.12 8.19 -19.61
N PRO A 35 -10.68 9.12 -18.80
CA PRO A 35 -11.79 8.83 -17.91
C PRO A 35 -13.03 8.21 -18.57
N ASP A 36 -13.22 8.43 -19.87
CA ASP A 36 -14.38 7.94 -20.61
C ASP A 36 -14.09 6.60 -21.33
N ALA A 37 -12.85 6.10 -21.29
CA ALA A 37 -12.50 4.77 -21.80
C ALA A 37 -13.18 3.66 -20.98
N THR A 38 -13.56 2.58 -21.67
CA THR A 38 -14.09 1.38 -21.04
C THR A 38 -12.97 0.55 -20.44
N VAL A 39 -13.19 0.00 -19.24
CA VAL A 39 -12.23 -0.87 -18.55
C VAL A 39 -12.87 -2.24 -18.34
N ALA A 40 -12.24 -3.28 -18.88
CA ALA A 40 -12.61 -4.67 -18.72
C ALA A 40 -11.64 -5.42 -17.79
N THR A 41 -10.35 -5.09 -17.84
CA THR A 41 -9.29 -5.78 -17.09
C THR A 41 -8.49 -4.78 -16.26
N VAL A 42 -8.35 -5.07 -14.97
CA VAL A 42 -7.56 -4.28 -14.01
C VAL A 42 -6.41 -5.12 -13.48
N LEU A 43 -5.20 -4.59 -13.54
CA LEU A 43 -4.00 -5.16 -12.93
C LEU A 43 -3.65 -4.39 -11.65
N PHE A 44 -3.39 -5.09 -10.55
CA PHE A 44 -2.94 -4.50 -9.28
C PHE A 44 -1.45 -4.75 -9.09
N ALA A 45 -0.71 -3.73 -8.70
CA ALA A 45 0.73 -3.81 -8.44
C ALA A 45 1.14 -2.93 -7.25
N VAL A 46 2.35 -3.12 -6.71
CA VAL A 46 2.92 -2.19 -5.74
C VAL A 46 3.52 -0.99 -6.47
N ASP A 47 4.40 -1.25 -7.44
CA ASP A 47 5.14 -0.21 -8.18
C ASP A 47 4.81 -0.20 -9.67
N PRO A 48 4.70 0.98 -10.31
CA PRO A 48 4.62 1.11 -11.76
C PRO A 48 6.05 1.02 -12.35
N VAL A 49 6.58 -0.20 -12.46
CA VAL A 49 7.86 -0.49 -13.13
C VAL A 49 7.65 -1.04 -14.54
N LEU A 50 8.71 -1.10 -15.36
CA LEU A 50 8.61 -1.54 -16.76
C LEU A 50 8.10 -2.99 -16.85
N GLU A 51 8.50 -3.84 -15.90
CA GLU A 51 8.09 -5.24 -15.82
C GLU A 51 6.57 -5.37 -15.58
N VAL A 52 5.98 -4.49 -14.77
CA VAL A 52 4.53 -4.42 -14.54
C VAL A 52 3.81 -3.91 -15.79
N VAL A 53 4.42 -3.00 -16.54
CA VAL A 53 3.88 -2.57 -17.85
C VAL A 53 3.89 -3.72 -18.85
N ASP A 54 4.98 -4.50 -18.91
CA ASP A 54 5.05 -5.68 -19.77
C ASP A 54 4.00 -6.72 -19.38
N GLU A 55 3.78 -6.96 -18.08
CA GLU A 55 2.70 -7.82 -17.57
C GLU A 55 1.32 -7.30 -17.98
N ALA A 56 1.06 -5.99 -17.85
CA ALA A 56 -0.19 -5.37 -18.25
C ALA A 56 -0.47 -5.53 -19.75
N LEU A 57 0.56 -5.41 -20.59
CA LEU A 57 0.45 -5.64 -22.04
C LEU A 57 0.10 -7.10 -22.35
N LEU A 58 0.75 -8.05 -21.68
CA LEU A 58 0.49 -9.49 -21.86
C LEU A 58 -0.91 -9.86 -21.38
N ALA A 59 -1.36 -9.29 -20.27
CA ALA A 59 -2.69 -9.49 -19.70
C ALA A 59 -3.79 -8.72 -20.44
N GLN A 60 -3.43 -7.83 -21.38
CA GLN A 60 -4.35 -6.90 -22.03
C GLN A 60 -5.17 -6.08 -21.01
N ALA A 61 -4.48 -5.58 -19.98
CA ALA A 61 -5.08 -4.75 -18.95
C ALA A 61 -5.42 -3.35 -19.51
N ASP A 62 -6.58 -2.81 -19.13
CA ASP A 62 -6.98 -1.44 -19.48
C ASP A 62 -6.60 -0.44 -18.40
N LEU A 63 -6.38 -0.93 -17.17
CA LEU A 63 -6.02 -0.14 -16.00
C LEU A 63 -4.99 -0.88 -15.14
N ILE A 64 -3.95 -0.17 -14.74
CA ILE A 64 -3.04 -0.56 -13.67
C ILE A 64 -3.38 0.28 -12.43
N VAL A 65 -3.60 -0.38 -11.31
CA VAL A 65 -3.73 0.25 -9.99
C VAL A 65 -2.47 -0.06 -9.20
N THR A 66 -1.70 0.97 -8.84
CA THR A 66 -0.51 0.82 -8.00
C THR A 66 -0.71 1.37 -6.59
N HIS A 67 0.11 0.88 -5.66
CA HIS A 67 0.26 1.55 -4.38
C HIS A 67 1.14 2.81 -4.53
N HIS A 68 2.36 2.66 -5.03
CA HIS A 68 3.28 3.77 -5.20
C HIS A 68 2.98 4.59 -6.47
N PRO A 69 3.04 5.93 -6.40
CA PRO A 69 2.84 6.78 -7.56
C PRO A 69 4.08 6.81 -8.45
N LEU A 70 3.87 6.81 -9.77
CA LEU A 70 4.96 6.94 -10.74
C LEU A 70 5.72 8.27 -10.57
N PHE A 71 4.97 9.33 -10.29
CA PHE A 71 5.48 10.68 -10.08
C PHE A 71 5.06 11.20 -8.70
N LEU A 72 5.97 11.14 -7.73
CA LEU A 72 5.76 11.72 -6.40
C LEU A 72 5.83 13.27 -6.40
N THR A 73 6.47 13.84 -7.42
CA THR A 73 6.60 15.28 -7.63
C THR A 73 6.36 15.62 -9.10
N GLY A 74 6.02 16.88 -9.37
CA GLY A 74 5.80 17.36 -10.73
C GLY A 74 7.03 17.15 -11.62
N VAL A 75 6.80 16.69 -12.86
CA VAL A 75 7.86 16.45 -13.84
C VAL A 75 7.85 17.50 -14.95
N HIS A 76 9.04 17.87 -15.42
CA HIS A 76 9.21 18.79 -16.56
C HIS A 76 9.31 18.08 -17.92
N SER A 77 9.42 16.74 -17.93
CA SER A 77 9.55 15.94 -19.13
C SER A 77 9.02 14.53 -18.91
N VAL A 78 8.36 13.99 -19.93
CA VAL A 78 7.95 12.59 -20.02
C VAL A 78 8.63 11.87 -21.19
N ALA A 79 9.71 12.44 -21.73
CA ALA A 79 10.43 11.85 -22.85
C ALA A 79 10.84 10.39 -22.54
N ALA A 80 10.65 9.48 -23.51
CA ALA A 80 10.98 8.05 -23.42
C ALA A 80 12.50 7.74 -23.35
N ALA A 81 13.31 8.68 -22.87
CA ALA A 81 14.75 8.52 -22.63
C ALA A 81 15.06 7.75 -21.34
N GLY A 82 14.16 7.81 -20.35
CA GLY A 82 14.29 7.12 -19.05
C GLY A 82 13.09 6.22 -18.74
N ALA A 83 13.20 5.42 -17.68
CA ALA A 83 12.18 4.42 -17.31
C ALA A 83 10.78 5.03 -17.17
N LYS A 84 10.61 6.09 -16.37
CA LYS A 84 9.30 6.73 -16.15
C LYS A 84 8.68 7.26 -17.45
N GLY A 85 9.48 7.88 -18.32
CA GLY A 85 9.00 8.36 -19.62
C GLY A 85 8.59 7.22 -20.55
N LYS A 86 9.37 6.12 -20.59
CA LYS A 86 9.00 4.91 -21.35
C LYS A 86 7.69 4.33 -20.86
N ILE A 87 7.49 4.23 -19.55
CA ILE A 87 6.23 3.76 -18.94
C ILE A 87 5.06 4.61 -19.43
N VAL A 88 5.10 5.94 -19.26
CA VAL A 88 4.01 6.82 -19.70
C VAL A 88 3.72 6.68 -21.20
N HIS A 89 4.76 6.67 -22.03
CA HIS A 89 4.61 6.50 -23.48
C HIS A 89 3.96 5.17 -23.85
N THR A 90 4.41 4.06 -23.25
CA THR A 90 3.86 2.73 -23.50
C THR A 90 2.41 2.65 -23.07
N LEU A 91 2.08 3.09 -21.86
CA LEU A 91 0.72 3.07 -21.32
C LEU A 91 -0.24 3.86 -22.22
N ILE A 92 0.10 5.10 -22.56
CA ILE A 92 -0.74 5.96 -23.41
C ILE A 92 -0.90 5.35 -24.81
N SER A 93 0.18 4.82 -25.40
CA SER A 93 0.15 4.29 -26.76
C SER A 93 -0.67 2.99 -26.88
N HIS A 94 -0.92 2.30 -25.77
CA HIS A 94 -1.71 1.07 -25.70
C HIS A 94 -3.07 1.27 -25.01
N GLY A 95 -3.44 2.51 -24.66
CA GLY A 95 -4.71 2.81 -24.01
C GLY A 95 -4.82 2.30 -22.56
N ILE A 96 -3.70 2.02 -21.91
CA ILE A 96 -3.66 1.53 -20.53
C ILE A 96 -3.60 2.74 -19.59
N SER A 97 -4.51 2.77 -18.62
CA SER A 97 -4.55 3.82 -17.60
C SER A 97 -3.72 3.44 -16.37
N LEU A 98 -3.24 4.44 -15.62
CA LEU A 98 -2.52 4.24 -14.35
C LEU A 98 -3.14 5.07 -13.25
N PHE A 99 -3.58 4.41 -12.18
CA PHE A 99 -4.09 5.02 -10.97
C PHE A 99 -3.25 4.59 -9.77
N SER A 100 -3.00 5.50 -8.82
CA SER A 100 -2.25 5.19 -7.60
C SER A 100 -3.04 5.50 -6.34
N ALA A 101 -3.07 4.55 -5.40
CA ALA A 101 -3.58 4.72 -4.04
C ALA A 101 -2.43 4.45 -3.05
N HIS A 102 -1.86 5.52 -2.52
CA HIS A 102 -0.65 5.51 -1.70
C HIS A 102 -1.01 5.72 -0.23
N THR A 103 -0.70 6.87 0.36
CA THR A 103 -0.94 7.12 1.79
C THR A 103 -2.42 7.13 2.16
N ASN A 104 -3.32 7.47 1.22
CA ASN A 104 -4.75 7.30 1.43
C ASN A 104 -5.14 5.84 1.66
N ALA A 105 -4.54 4.89 0.94
CA ALA A 105 -4.76 3.47 1.16
C ALA A 105 -4.12 2.97 2.47
N ASP A 106 -3.00 3.56 2.90
CA ASP A 106 -2.41 3.27 4.21
C ASP A 106 -3.29 3.72 5.38
N HIS A 107 -3.95 4.87 5.21
CA HIS A 107 -4.79 5.47 6.24
C HIS A 107 -6.23 4.94 6.26
N SER A 108 -6.69 4.32 5.19
CA SER A 108 -8.07 3.83 5.05
C SER A 108 -8.39 2.63 5.94
N ASP A 109 -9.68 2.37 6.15
CA ASP A 109 -10.21 1.25 6.91
C ASP A 109 -11.33 0.56 6.08
N PRO A 110 -11.09 -0.65 5.52
CA PRO A 110 -9.82 -1.38 5.54
C PRO A 110 -8.79 -0.77 4.58
N GLY A 111 -7.52 -0.80 4.97
CA GLY A 111 -6.38 -0.33 4.18
C GLY A 111 -5.19 -1.29 4.19
N VAL A 112 -4.02 -0.81 3.74
CA VAL A 112 -2.78 -1.61 3.66
C VAL A 112 -2.37 -2.16 5.02
N SER A 113 -2.43 -1.33 6.06
CA SER A 113 -2.06 -1.75 7.42
C SER A 113 -3.06 -2.74 8.03
N ASP A 114 -4.34 -2.70 7.63
CA ASP A 114 -5.31 -3.72 8.03
C ASP A 114 -5.00 -5.07 7.39
N ALA A 115 -4.68 -5.09 6.09
CA ALA A 115 -4.30 -6.33 5.40
C ALA A 115 -3.06 -6.97 6.05
N LEU A 116 -2.05 -6.17 6.40
CA LEU A 116 -0.86 -6.65 7.09
C LEU A 116 -1.17 -7.19 8.49
N ALA A 117 -1.95 -6.44 9.27
CA ALA A 117 -2.36 -6.85 10.61
C ALA A 117 -3.18 -8.16 10.59
N GLN A 118 -4.10 -8.31 9.63
CA GLN A 118 -4.89 -9.52 9.43
C GLN A 118 -4.01 -10.70 9.03
N ALA A 119 -3.02 -10.49 8.17
CA ALA A 119 -2.07 -11.54 7.76
C ALA A 119 -1.27 -12.08 8.96
N PHE A 120 -0.98 -11.24 9.95
CA PHE A 120 -0.35 -11.65 11.22
C PHE A 120 -1.33 -12.14 12.29
N GLY A 121 -2.63 -12.27 11.97
CA GLY A 121 -3.65 -12.78 12.89
C GLY A 121 -3.99 -11.83 14.03
N LEU A 122 -3.79 -10.52 13.86
CA LEU A 122 -4.09 -9.52 14.88
C LEU A 122 -5.59 -9.21 14.92
N GLY A 123 -6.16 -9.22 16.13
CA GLY A 123 -7.54 -8.81 16.40
C GLY A 123 -7.63 -7.45 17.11
N GLY A 124 -8.84 -6.87 17.11
CA GLY A 124 -9.12 -5.63 17.84
C GLY A 124 -8.36 -4.41 17.30
N LEU A 125 -8.26 -4.30 15.97
CA LEU A 125 -7.45 -3.29 15.32
C LEU A 125 -7.93 -1.87 15.61
N ARG A 126 -6.96 -0.99 15.83
CA ARG A 126 -7.13 0.46 15.87
C ARG A 126 -5.94 1.13 15.17
N PRO A 127 -6.07 2.36 14.65
CA PRO A 127 -4.94 3.07 14.09
C PRO A 127 -3.82 3.28 15.13
N LEU A 128 -2.56 3.24 14.68
CA LEU A 128 -1.40 3.62 15.50
C LEU A 128 -1.39 5.14 15.69
N VAL A 129 -1.53 5.87 14.58
CA VAL A 129 -1.69 7.33 14.57
C VAL A 129 -3.03 7.66 13.89
N PRO A 130 -4.10 7.96 14.65
CA PRO A 130 -5.41 8.27 14.08
C PRO A 130 -5.39 9.55 13.24
N THR A 131 -6.16 9.59 12.16
CA THR A 131 -6.43 10.86 11.46
C THR A 131 -7.41 11.72 12.26
N ALA A 132 -7.47 13.02 11.96
CA ALA A 132 -8.48 13.90 12.53
C ALA A 132 -9.91 13.58 12.07
N GLN A 133 -10.06 12.83 10.97
CA GLN A 133 -11.33 12.65 10.25
C GLN A 133 -12.12 11.41 10.69
N GLY A 134 -11.54 10.50 11.48
CA GLY A 134 -12.23 9.27 11.89
C GLY A 134 -11.50 8.50 12.98
N HIS A 135 -12.26 7.78 13.81
CA HIS A 135 -11.69 6.97 14.90
C HIS A 135 -11.04 5.66 14.41
N SER A 136 -11.31 5.23 13.18
CA SER A 136 -10.77 4.00 12.60
C SER A 136 -9.75 4.20 11.48
N THR A 137 -9.65 5.41 10.92
CA THR A 137 -8.65 5.76 9.90
C THR A 137 -7.39 6.35 10.53
N GLY A 138 -6.24 6.09 9.92
CA GLY A 138 -4.94 6.54 10.43
C GLY A 138 -3.79 5.67 9.98
N THR A 139 -2.57 6.14 10.23
CA THR A 139 -1.34 5.41 9.91
C THR A 139 -1.16 4.21 10.83
N GLY A 140 -0.71 3.10 10.24
CA GLY A 140 -0.43 1.86 10.94
C GLY A 140 -1.64 1.23 11.65
N ARG A 141 -1.45 0.06 12.24
CA ARG A 141 -2.44 -0.58 13.12
C ARG A 141 -1.78 -1.06 14.39
N VAL A 142 -2.53 -0.99 15.49
CA VAL A 142 -2.22 -1.70 16.73
C VAL A 142 -3.30 -2.73 16.95
N GLY A 143 -2.89 -3.97 17.20
CA GLY A 143 -3.78 -5.09 17.46
C GLY A 143 -3.19 -6.06 18.46
N GLN A 144 -3.95 -7.11 18.78
CA GLN A 144 -3.52 -8.14 19.73
C GLN A 144 -3.53 -9.52 19.09
N LEU A 145 -2.50 -10.29 19.40
CA LEU A 145 -2.50 -11.74 19.23
C LEU A 145 -3.50 -12.37 20.20
N ALA A 146 -4.06 -13.52 19.80
CA ALA A 146 -5.00 -14.27 20.65
C ALA A 146 -4.35 -14.69 21.97
N GLU A 147 -3.10 -15.18 21.91
CA GLU A 147 -2.30 -15.59 23.07
C GLU A 147 -0.89 -15.00 22.99
N PRO A 148 -0.24 -14.67 24.12
CA PRO A 148 1.13 -14.17 24.11
C PRO A 148 2.15 -15.22 23.66
N ILE A 149 2.99 -14.86 22.70
CA ILE A 149 4.13 -15.68 22.21
C ILE A 149 5.46 -14.98 22.47
N THR A 150 6.59 -15.62 22.20
CA THR A 150 7.90 -14.93 22.29
C THR A 150 8.17 -14.08 21.04
N LEU A 151 9.06 -13.09 21.14
CA LEU A 151 9.49 -12.28 20.00
C LEU A 151 10.06 -13.15 18.87
N GLU A 152 10.82 -14.19 19.20
CA GLU A 152 11.32 -15.17 18.23
C GLU A 152 10.19 -15.86 17.46
N GLN A 153 9.20 -16.39 18.18
CA GLN A 153 8.03 -17.05 17.57
C GLN A 153 7.22 -16.08 16.70
N PHE A 154 7.08 -14.83 17.15
CA PHE A 154 6.39 -13.82 16.36
C PHE A 154 7.17 -13.47 15.08
N ALA A 155 8.50 -13.37 15.14
CA ALA A 155 9.31 -13.13 13.96
C ALA A 155 9.25 -14.29 12.95
N GLU A 156 9.26 -15.54 13.43
CA GLU A 156 9.04 -16.73 12.59
C GLU A 156 7.65 -16.69 11.91
N GLN A 157 6.62 -16.28 12.63
CA GLN A 157 5.28 -16.11 12.08
C GLN A 157 5.24 -15.03 10.98
N VAL A 158 5.88 -13.88 11.21
CA VAL A 158 5.99 -12.80 10.20
C VAL A 158 6.72 -13.32 8.96
N ALA A 159 7.83 -14.04 9.13
CA ALA A 159 8.62 -14.60 8.03
C ALA A 159 7.85 -15.67 7.23
N ALA A 160 6.95 -16.42 7.88
CA ALA A 160 6.14 -17.43 7.22
C ALA A 160 4.97 -16.84 6.41
N VAL A 161 4.50 -15.64 6.76
CA VAL A 161 3.37 -14.96 6.12
C VAL A 161 3.82 -14.08 4.96
N LEU A 162 4.96 -13.41 5.10
CA LEU A 162 5.48 -12.51 4.08
C LEU A 162 6.27 -13.28 3.00
N PRO A 163 6.28 -12.80 1.75
CA PRO A 163 7.17 -13.34 0.72
C PRO A 163 8.64 -13.28 1.15
N GLU A 164 9.42 -14.31 0.78
CA GLU A 164 10.85 -14.33 1.05
C GLU A 164 11.56 -13.15 0.37
N THR A 165 12.41 -12.46 1.13
CA THR A 165 13.30 -11.41 0.62
C THR A 165 14.75 -11.80 0.86
N LEU A 166 15.69 -11.20 0.12
CA LEU A 166 17.13 -11.46 0.28
C LEU A 166 17.64 -11.23 1.70
N HIS A 167 17.00 -10.35 2.46
CA HIS A 167 17.39 -10.01 3.83
C HIS A 167 16.56 -10.69 4.91
N GLY A 168 15.44 -11.33 4.54
CA GLY A 168 14.47 -11.87 5.48
C GLY A 168 13.93 -10.81 6.46
N VAL A 169 13.31 -11.30 7.53
CA VAL A 169 12.85 -10.47 8.65
C VAL A 169 14.05 -10.15 9.56
N ARG A 170 14.26 -8.86 9.84
CA ARG A 170 15.26 -8.41 10.82
C ARG A 170 14.57 -8.10 12.14
N VAL A 171 15.16 -8.58 13.23
CA VAL A 171 14.56 -8.49 14.58
C VAL A 171 15.54 -7.83 15.52
N ALA A 172 15.03 -6.91 16.35
CA ALA A 172 15.78 -6.28 17.43
C ALA A 172 15.01 -6.44 18.75
N GLY A 173 15.71 -6.83 19.82
CA GLY A 173 15.13 -7.08 21.14
C GLY A 173 15.56 -8.43 21.73
N ASP A 174 15.14 -8.71 22.95
CA ASP A 174 15.35 -10.04 23.58
C ASP A 174 14.36 -11.05 22.95
N PRO A 175 14.86 -12.13 22.31
CA PRO A 175 14.02 -13.16 21.67
C PRO A 175 12.97 -13.78 22.58
N MET A 176 13.20 -13.79 23.89
CA MET A 176 12.30 -14.38 24.89
C MET A 176 11.24 -13.41 25.42
N THR A 177 11.30 -12.13 25.01
CA THR A 177 10.28 -11.13 25.36
C THR A 177 8.91 -11.61 24.95
N LYS A 178 7.92 -11.47 25.84
CA LYS A 178 6.53 -11.81 25.53
C LYS A 178 5.89 -10.71 24.69
N VAL A 179 5.33 -11.11 23.55
CA VAL A 179 4.61 -10.26 22.60
C VAL A 179 3.15 -10.66 22.64
N ARG A 180 2.27 -9.68 22.85
CA ARG A 180 0.82 -9.81 22.67
C ARG A 180 0.27 -8.64 21.86
N THR A 181 0.66 -7.42 22.19
CA THR A 181 0.24 -6.21 21.51
C THR A 181 1.24 -5.86 20.44
N VAL A 182 0.80 -5.79 19.19
CA VAL A 182 1.65 -5.58 18.03
C VAL A 182 1.21 -4.29 17.34
N ALA A 183 2.17 -3.41 17.07
CA ALA A 183 1.99 -2.32 16.13
C ALA A 183 2.55 -2.74 14.76
N VAL A 184 1.88 -2.36 13.68
CA VAL A 184 2.33 -2.57 12.31
C VAL A 184 2.19 -1.30 11.49
N CYS A 185 3.15 -1.02 10.62
CA CYS A 185 3.06 0.01 9.59
C CYS A 185 3.73 -0.54 8.33
N GLY A 186 3.00 -0.62 7.21
CA GLY A 186 3.62 -0.97 5.93
C GLY A 186 4.51 0.16 5.42
N GLY A 187 5.54 -0.17 4.64
CA GLY A 187 6.47 0.82 4.07
C GLY A 187 7.34 1.51 5.14
N ALA A 188 7.70 2.77 4.87
CA ALA A 188 8.57 3.59 5.71
C ALA A 188 7.84 4.07 6.98
N GLY A 189 8.09 3.40 8.10
CA GLY A 189 7.44 3.67 9.38
C GLY A 189 8.39 4.06 10.51
N ASP A 190 9.65 4.39 10.20
CA ASP A 190 10.67 4.88 11.14
C ASP A 190 10.19 6.09 11.95
N GLY A 191 9.44 6.99 11.31
CA GLY A 191 8.85 8.18 11.94
C GLY A 191 7.86 7.90 13.08
N PHE A 192 7.35 6.66 13.20
CA PHE A 192 6.33 6.29 14.19
C PHE A 192 6.86 5.39 15.33
N MET A 193 8.18 5.24 15.45
CA MET A 193 8.78 4.39 16.47
C MET A 193 8.40 4.81 17.90
N SER A 194 8.27 6.12 18.16
CA SER A 194 7.93 6.63 19.49
C SER A 194 6.49 6.30 19.87
N GLU A 195 5.57 6.48 18.93
CA GLU A 195 4.16 6.16 19.06
C GLU A 195 3.95 4.66 19.26
N ALA A 196 4.65 3.83 18.47
CA ALA A 196 4.59 2.39 18.59
C ALA A 196 5.13 1.89 19.92
N ALA A 197 6.29 2.39 20.35
CA ALA A 197 6.91 2.03 21.63
C ALA A 197 6.04 2.38 22.84
N ALA A 198 5.17 3.39 22.73
CA ALA A 198 4.26 3.77 23.80
C ALA A 198 3.08 2.80 23.99
N VAL A 199 2.76 1.96 22.99
CA VAL A 199 1.48 1.22 22.95
C VAL A 199 1.59 -0.25 22.57
N ALA A 200 2.75 -0.74 22.12
CA ALA A 200 2.94 -2.10 21.66
C ALA A 200 4.20 -2.77 22.23
N ASP A 201 4.16 -4.10 22.32
CA ASP A 201 5.29 -4.92 22.76
C ASP A 201 6.34 -5.07 21.64
N VAL A 202 5.89 -5.02 20.38
CA VAL A 202 6.72 -5.07 19.17
C VAL A 202 6.11 -4.20 18.08
N TYR A 203 6.97 -3.63 17.24
CA TYR A 203 6.60 -2.84 16.08
C TYR A 203 7.17 -3.50 14.81
N VAL A 204 6.30 -3.74 13.82
CA VAL A 204 6.67 -4.28 12.52
C VAL A 204 6.56 -3.18 11.46
N THR A 205 7.67 -2.84 10.83
CA THR A 205 7.77 -1.83 9.78
C THR A 205 8.91 -2.16 8.81
N SER A 206 9.02 -1.43 7.70
CA SER A 206 10.26 -1.36 6.92
C SER A 206 10.85 0.07 6.91
N ASP A 207 12.04 0.14 6.28
CA ASP A 207 12.90 1.31 6.11
C ASP A 207 13.15 2.13 7.40
#